data_AF-A0A6I3KGV9-F1
#
_entry.id   AF-A0A6I3KGV9-F1
#
_cell.length_a   1.000
_cell.length_b   1.000
_cell.length_c   1.000
_cell.angle_alpha   90.00
_cell.angle_beta   90.00
_cell.angle_gamma   90.00
#
_symmetry.space_group_name_H-M   'P 1'
#
loop_
_entity.id
_entity.type
_entity.pdbx_description
1 polymer ?
#
loop_
_entity_poly.entity_id
_entity_poly.type
_entity_poly.pdbx_seq_one_letter_code
_entity_poly.pdbx_strand_id
1 'polypeptide(L)'
;MELRHRVVIPLAAALAGLAGSFVALRPAAATPTVVIEVPSGRQLPKSGEPPPEMRLQAIVARALDDSIATWSRLMSSRAVEVAAVSVRFVSRLAPDNCYGLYTGDGPAYCSGNRTVFVGTDFANGLMSKFGRQAEAGIAFLIGHEVGHHIQNLNGRFHVLSQALYSSPENGPDYVRRFELQADCLAGVWIHDSPAWASSDQFRADLLAVLTDIGDDTLLTGQPEAKVRRVGLHGTAEQRKRWFLRGAQSGNPEACDTFGVPQP
;
A
#
# COMPACT_ATOMS: atom_id res chain seq x y z
N MET A 1 36.74 11.90 -15.47
CA MET A 1 37.18 10.91 -14.47
C MET A 1 36.70 11.41 -13.12
N GLU A 2 35.44 11.12 -12.76
CA GLU A 2 34.82 11.62 -11.53
C GLU A 2 35.15 10.71 -10.35
N LEU A 3 35.65 11.30 -9.26
CA LEU A 3 35.94 10.63 -8.00
C LEU A 3 34.63 10.40 -7.24
N ARG A 4 34.20 9.14 -7.13
CA ARG A 4 33.12 8.72 -6.22
C ARG A 4 33.68 8.60 -4.80
N HIS A 5 33.12 9.32 -3.84
CA HIS A 5 33.42 9.12 -2.42
C HIS A 5 32.38 8.18 -1.81
N ARG A 6 32.85 7.05 -1.27
CA ARG A 6 32.05 6.14 -0.45
C ARG A 6 32.23 6.56 1.00
N VAL A 7 31.15 7.00 1.64
CA VAL A 7 31.13 7.20 3.09
C VAL A 7 30.54 5.95 3.72
N VAL A 8 31.37 5.19 4.42
CA VAL A 8 30.98 4.06 5.26
C VAL A 8 31.01 4.55 6.70
N ILE A 9 29.87 4.54 7.39
CA ILE A 9 29.80 4.85 8.82
C ILE A 9 29.70 3.53 9.57
N PRO A 10 30.76 3.06 10.24
CA PRO A 10 30.66 1.91 11.13
C PRO A 10 30.05 2.36 12.46
N LEU A 11 28.99 1.69 12.91
CA LEU A 11 28.57 1.79 14.30
C LEU A 11 29.56 0.97 15.14
N ALA A 12 30.34 1.64 15.98
CA ALA A 12 31.22 0.99 16.95
C ALA A 12 30.38 0.33 18.06
N ALA A 13 30.55 -0.98 18.24
CA ALA A 13 30.13 -1.68 19.44
C ALA A 13 31.38 -2.22 20.16
N ALA A 14 31.61 -1.69 21.36
CA ALA A 14 32.53 -2.18 22.39
C ALA A 14 31.65 -2.55 23.60
N LEU A 15 31.84 -3.60 24.40
CA LEU A 15 32.95 -4.52 24.63
C LEU A 15 32.43 -5.78 25.40
N ALA A 16 33.12 -6.90 25.17
CA ALA A 16 33.54 -7.95 26.13
C ALA A 16 32.54 -8.75 27.01
N GLY A 17 32.45 -10.07 26.72
CA GLY A 17 33.10 -11.10 27.55
C GLY A 17 32.25 -11.90 28.56
N LEU A 18 31.91 -13.17 28.24
CA LEU A 18 32.45 -14.40 28.84
C LEU A 18 31.54 -15.64 28.61
N ALA A 19 32.20 -16.71 28.14
CA ALA A 19 31.99 -18.13 28.40
C ALA A 19 30.60 -18.80 28.22
N GLY A 20 30.58 -19.80 27.32
CA GLY A 20 29.92 -21.09 27.57
C GLY A 20 28.66 -21.40 26.77
N SER A 21 28.71 -22.53 26.06
CA SER A 21 27.63 -23.24 25.35
C SER A 21 27.38 -22.84 23.90
N PHE A 22 27.82 -23.72 22.99
CA PHE A 22 27.43 -23.71 21.59
C PHE A 22 25.96 -24.11 21.46
N VAL A 23 25.06 -23.13 21.46
CA VAL A 23 23.77 -23.25 20.78
C VAL A 23 23.99 -22.73 19.37
N ALA A 24 23.74 -23.56 18.36
CA ALA A 24 23.75 -23.12 16.97
C ALA A 24 22.59 -22.12 16.76
N LEU A 25 22.86 -20.82 16.93
CA LEU A 25 21.92 -19.79 16.51
C LEU A 25 21.78 -19.86 14.99
N ARG A 26 20.55 -20.11 14.54
CA ARG A 26 20.14 -19.88 13.15
C ARG A 26 20.57 -18.46 12.76
N PRO A 27 21.17 -18.25 11.58
CA PRO A 27 21.45 -16.89 11.12
C PRO A 27 20.10 -16.16 10.99
N ALA A 28 19.99 -15.01 11.66
CA ALA A 28 18.86 -14.12 11.48
C ALA A 28 18.77 -13.77 9.99
N ALA A 29 17.58 -13.96 9.40
CA ALA A 29 17.32 -13.53 8.03
C ALA A 29 17.69 -12.04 7.92
N ALA A 30 18.58 -11.71 6.99
CA ALA A 30 18.99 -10.34 6.75
C ALA A 30 17.74 -9.50 6.44
N THR A 31 17.47 -8.49 7.27
CA THR A 31 16.47 -7.47 6.98
C THR A 31 16.76 -6.86 5.62
N PRO A 32 15.78 -6.80 4.69
CA PRO A 32 15.98 -6.14 3.41
C PRO A 32 16.40 -4.70 3.66
N THR A 33 17.61 -4.36 3.22
CA THR A 33 18.15 -3.00 3.34
C THR A 33 17.80 -2.27 2.06
N VAL A 34 16.88 -1.31 2.16
CA VAL A 34 16.60 -0.38 1.06
C VAL A 34 17.80 0.55 0.92
N VAL A 35 18.59 0.35 -0.13
CA VAL A 35 19.66 1.28 -0.51
C VAL A 35 19.03 2.40 -1.34
N ILE A 36 18.84 3.57 -0.73
CA ILE A 36 18.40 4.77 -1.44
C ILE A 36 19.64 5.45 -2.03
N GLU A 37 19.81 5.38 -3.35
CA GLU A 37 20.80 6.21 -4.05
C GLU A 37 20.30 7.65 -4.11
N VAL A 38 20.89 8.54 -3.31
CA VAL A 38 20.63 9.98 -3.38
C VAL A 38 21.62 10.61 -4.39
N PRO A 39 21.15 11.32 -5.43
CA PRO A 39 22.03 12.04 -6.36
C PRO A 39 22.89 13.07 -5.61
N SER A 40 24.20 13.09 -5.88
CA SER A 40 25.10 14.08 -5.31
C SER A 40 24.69 15.49 -5.76
N GLY A 41 24.39 16.38 -4.80
CA GLY A 41 24.06 17.79 -5.06
C GLY A 41 22.83 18.32 -4.32
N ARG A 42 22.05 17.47 -3.62
CA ARG A 42 20.88 17.94 -2.86
C ARG A 42 21.28 18.42 -1.46
N GLN A 43 20.98 19.67 -1.16
CA GLN A 43 21.24 20.30 0.13
C GLN A 43 20.32 19.66 1.20
N LEU A 44 20.91 19.17 2.30
CA LEU A 44 20.17 18.62 3.43
C LEU A 44 19.24 19.70 4.02
N PRO A 45 18.00 19.37 4.44
CA PRO A 45 17.11 20.34 5.06
C PRO A 45 17.73 20.98 6.30
N LYS A 46 17.41 22.26 6.56
CA LYS A 46 17.85 22.99 7.77
C LYS A 46 17.14 22.52 9.04
N SER A 47 16.04 21.77 8.92
CA SER A 47 15.32 21.12 10.02
C SER A 47 15.71 19.64 10.10
N GLY A 48 15.66 19.06 11.29
CA GLY A 48 15.83 17.61 11.48
C GLY A 48 14.70 16.75 10.89
N GLU A 49 13.81 17.33 10.09
CA GLU A 49 12.78 16.58 9.35
C GLU A 49 13.33 16.15 7.99
N PRO A 50 13.14 14.88 7.58
CA PRO A 50 13.52 14.43 6.25
C PRO A 50 12.85 15.25 5.15
N PRO A 51 13.48 15.39 3.96
CA PRO A 51 12.82 15.91 2.77
C PRO A 51 11.46 15.21 2.55
N PRO A 52 10.41 15.90 2.05
CA PRO A 52 9.09 15.31 1.83
C PRO A 52 9.12 14.02 1.01
N GLU A 53 10.00 13.95 0.00
CA GLU A 53 10.22 12.75 -0.82
C GLU A 53 10.73 11.56 0.00
N MET A 54 11.69 11.78 0.90
CA MET A 54 12.18 10.73 1.78
C MET A 54 11.11 10.29 2.78
N ARG A 55 10.28 11.23 3.27
CA ARG A 55 9.16 10.91 4.15
C ARG A 55 8.13 10.02 3.42
N LEU A 56 7.74 10.38 2.20
CA LEU A 56 6.83 9.57 1.39
C LEU A 56 7.39 8.17 1.15
N GLN A 57 8.66 8.07 0.74
CA GLN A 57 9.33 6.79 0.50
C GLN A 57 9.36 5.93 1.78
N ALA A 58 9.64 6.52 2.93
CA ALA A 58 9.65 5.81 4.21
C ALA A 58 8.27 5.27 4.60
N ILE A 59 7.21 6.06 4.42
CA ILE A 59 5.83 5.64 4.70
C ILE A 59 5.44 4.46 3.80
N VAL A 60 5.72 4.59 2.50
CA VAL A 60 5.39 3.56 1.51
C VAL A 60 6.18 2.27 1.76
N ALA A 61 7.49 2.37 2.01
CA ALA A 61 8.32 1.21 2.30
C ALA A 61 7.86 0.50 3.58
N ARG A 62 7.60 1.25 4.66
CA ARG A 62 7.12 0.68 5.92
C ARG A 62 5.77 -0.02 5.76
N ALA A 63 4.83 0.59 5.03
CA ALA A 63 3.54 -0.01 4.76
C ALA A 63 3.66 -1.28 3.91
N LEU A 64 4.48 -1.26 2.87
CA LEU A 64 4.71 -2.40 1.99
C LEU A 64 5.37 -3.56 2.74
N ASP A 65 6.48 -3.32 3.44
CA ASP A 65 7.24 -4.36 4.15
C ASP A 65 6.39 -5.04 5.24
N ASP A 66 5.66 -4.25 6.02
CA ASP A 66 4.79 -4.75 7.09
C ASP A 66 3.60 -5.55 6.53
N SER A 67 3.04 -5.10 5.40
CA SER A 67 1.97 -5.81 4.69
C SER A 67 2.45 -7.13 4.11
N ILE A 68 3.62 -7.14 3.45
CA ILE A 68 4.26 -8.37 2.95
C ILE A 68 4.50 -9.35 4.10
N ALA A 69 5.06 -8.89 5.22
CA ALA A 69 5.34 -9.75 6.38
C ALA A 69 4.05 -10.36 6.94
N THR A 70 2.99 -9.56 7.06
CA THR A 70 1.68 -10.00 7.54
C THR A 70 1.05 -11.04 6.61
N TRP A 71 0.96 -10.74 5.32
CA TRP A 71 0.37 -11.65 4.34
C TRP A 71 1.21 -12.91 4.13
N SER A 72 2.54 -12.83 4.26
CA SER A 72 3.41 -14.01 4.20
C SER A 72 3.15 -14.95 5.38
N ARG A 73 2.77 -14.43 6.55
CA ARG A 73 2.33 -15.24 7.70
C ARG A 73 0.95 -15.85 7.46
N LEU A 74 -0.02 -15.05 7.02
CA LEU A 74 -1.40 -15.50 6.77
C LEU A 74 -1.51 -16.50 5.61
N MET A 75 -0.67 -16.35 4.59
CA MET A 75 -0.61 -17.20 3.40
C MET A 75 0.72 -17.95 3.33
N SER A 76 1.09 -18.63 4.41
CA SER A 76 2.41 -19.28 4.57
C SER A 76 2.82 -20.21 3.41
N SER A 77 1.86 -20.92 2.80
CA SER A 77 2.11 -21.79 1.63
C SER A 77 2.42 -21.03 0.33
N ARG A 78 2.20 -19.70 0.30
CA ARG A 78 2.42 -18.79 -0.83
C ARG A 78 3.29 -17.57 -0.45
N ALA A 79 4.06 -17.68 0.64
CA ALA A 79 4.83 -16.56 1.17
C ALA A 79 5.83 -15.98 0.15
N VAL A 80 6.40 -16.82 -0.72
CA VAL A 80 7.33 -16.37 -1.78
C VAL A 80 6.60 -15.51 -2.81
N GLU A 81 5.39 -15.89 -3.20
CA GLU A 81 4.59 -15.14 -4.16
C GLU A 81 4.09 -13.83 -3.58
N VAL A 82 3.69 -13.81 -2.30
CA VAL A 82 3.32 -12.60 -1.56
C VAL A 82 4.49 -11.61 -1.51
N ALA A 83 5.70 -12.09 -1.24
CA ALA A 83 6.90 -11.26 -1.17
C ALA A 83 7.38 -10.74 -2.54
N ALA A 84 6.77 -11.18 -3.65
CA ALA A 84 7.17 -10.77 -4.99
C ALA A 84 6.55 -9.43 -5.45
N VAL A 85 5.75 -8.78 -4.61
CA VAL A 85 5.23 -7.43 -4.90
C VAL A 85 6.35 -6.39 -4.82
N SER A 86 6.43 -5.52 -5.81
CA SER A 86 7.42 -4.43 -5.90
C SER A 86 6.75 -3.06 -5.84
N VAL A 87 7.51 -2.00 -5.57
CA VAL A 87 7.01 -0.61 -5.64
C VAL A 87 7.83 0.25 -6.58
N ARG A 88 7.18 1.13 -7.34
CA ARG A 88 7.82 2.12 -8.22
C ARG A 88 7.16 3.48 -8.06
N PHE A 89 7.98 4.50 -7.86
CA PHE A 89 7.52 5.89 -7.81
C PHE A 89 7.55 6.52 -9.21
N VAL A 90 6.46 7.18 -9.58
CA VAL A 90 6.34 7.96 -10.81
C VAL A 90 5.71 9.31 -10.46
N SER A 91 6.00 10.38 -11.19
CA SER A 91 5.35 11.68 -10.93
C SER A 91 3.84 11.57 -11.05
N ARG A 92 3.38 11.04 -12.19
CA ARG A 92 2.00 10.66 -12.48
C ARG A 92 1.97 9.30 -13.13
N LEU A 93 0.91 8.54 -12.88
CA LEU A 93 0.73 7.26 -13.53
C LEU A 93 0.40 7.49 -15.00
N ALA A 94 1.05 6.72 -15.86
CA ALA A 94 0.89 6.74 -17.30
C ALA A 94 0.46 5.34 -17.81
N PRO A 95 -0.22 5.26 -18.96
CA PRO A 95 -0.72 3.98 -19.47
C PRO A 95 0.37 2.90 -19.57
N ASP A 96 1.57 3.27 -19.99
CA ASP A 96 2.72 2.36 -20.14
C ASP A 96 3.21 1.74 -18.82
N ASN A 97 2.86 2.29 -17.66
CA ASN A 97 3.24 1.73 -16.36
C ASN A 97 2.59 0.36 -16.11
N CYS A 98 1.37 0.13 -16.58
CA CYS A 98 0.69 -1.16 -16.50
C CYS A 98 0.07 -1.59 -17.83
N TYR A 99 0.90 -1.73 -18.86
CA TYR A 99 0.50 -2.30 -20.16
C TYR A 99 -0.70 -1.59 -20.82
N GLY A 100 -0.87 -0.30 -20.59
CA GLY A 100 -1.95 0.53 -21.12
C GLY A 100 -3.24 0.55 -20.29
N LEU A 101 -3.30 -0.19 -19.18
CA LEU A 101 -4.56 -0.52 -18.49
C LEU A 101 -4.99 0.46 -17.41
N TYR A 102 -4.16 1.46 -17.05
CA TYR A 102 -4.48 2.36 -15.94
C TYR A 102 -4.51 3.83 -16.36
N THR A 103 -5.60 4.50 -15.96
CA THR A 103 -5.68 5.95 -15.87
C THR A 103 -6.26 6.24 -14.49
N GLY A 104 -5.42 6.71 -13.57
CA GLY A 104 -5.75 7.01 -12.17
C GLY A 104 -4.70 7.94 -11.58
N ASP A 105 -5.06 8.72 -10.57
CA ASP A 105 -4.15 9.68 -9.94
C ASP A 105 -3.48 9.11 -8.68
N GLY A 106 -4.17 8.19 -7.98
CA GLY A 106 -3.65 7.49 -6.80
C GLY A 106 -2.67 6.36 -7.12
N PRO A 107 -2.16 5.66 -6.09
CA PRO A 107 -1.42 4.42 -6.31
C PRO A 107 -2.21 3.41 -7.15
N ALA A 108 -1.49 2.45 -7.74
CA ALA A 108 -2.12 1.38 -8.52
C ALA A 108 -1.26 0.12 -8.56
N TYR A 109 -1.89 -1.03 -8.34
CA TYR A 109 -1.28 -2.33 -8.49
C TYR A 109 -1.43 -2.87 -9.91
N CYS A 110 -0.30 -3.23 -10.53
CA CYS A 110 -0.27 -3.88 -11.81
C CYS A 110 -0.09 -5.40 -11.66
N SER A 111 -1.12 -6.17 -12.00
CA SER A 111 -1.12 -7.63 -11.90
C SER A 111 -0.11 -8.32 -12.83
N GLY A 112 0.15 -7.73 -14.00
CA GLY A 112 1.05 -8.30 -15.02
C GLY A 112 2.53 -8.35 -14.61
N ASN A 113 2.98 -7.44 -13.74
CA ASN A 113 4.37 -7.39 -13.25
C ASN A 113 4.47 -7.26 -11.71
N ARG A 114 3.36 -7.44 -10.98
CA ARG A 114 3.27 -7.40 -9.52
C ARG A 114 3.84 -6.11 -8.92
N THR A 115 3.60 -4.97 -9.56
CA THR A 115 4.17 -3.68 -9.14
C THR A 115 3.08 -2.73 -8.65
N VAL A 116 3.28 -2.17 -7.46
CA VAL A 116 2.57 -1.00 -6.96
C VAL A 116 3.24 0.27 -7.51
N PHE A 117 2.53 1.03 -8.32
CA PHE A 117 2.96 2.33 -8.79
C PHE A 117 2.45 3.41 -7.83
N VAL A 118 3.32 4.32 -7.42
CA VAL A 118 2.97 5.43 -6.51
C VAL A 118 3.13 6.74 -7.25
N GLY A 119 2.01 7.42 -7.49
CA GLY A 119 1.93 8.77 -8.05
C GLY A 119 2.38 9.81 -7.04
N THR A 120 3.58 10.35 -7.24
CA THR A 120 4.23 11.31 -6.36
C THR A 120 3.44 12.63 -6.25
N ASP A 121 2.86 13.11 -7.36
CA ASP A 121 2.04 14.34 -7.37
C ASP A 121 0.78 14.18 -6.51
N PHE A 122 0.09 13.04 -6.62
CA PHE A 122 -1.09 12.74 -5.82
C PHE A 122 -0.75 12.58 -4.33
N ALA A 123 0.32 11.84 -4.02
CA ALA A 123 0.76 11.65 -2.65
C ALA A 123 1.13 12.99 -1.99
N ASN A 124 1.82 13.88 -2.71
CA ASN A 124 2.11 15.23 -2.25
C ASN A 124 0.83 16.07 -2.05
N GLY A 125 -0.18 15.88 -2.90
CA GLY A 125 -1.51 16.48 -2.73
C GLY A 125 -2.21 16.03 -1.44
N LEU A 126 -2.19 14.72 -1.14
CA LEU A 126 -2.71 14.19 0.11
C LEU A 126 -1.94 14.72 1.33
N MET A 127 -0.59 14.74 1.26
CA MET A 127 0.24 15.28 2.34
C MET A 127 -0.05 16.76 2.60
N SER A 128 -0.31 17.53 1.55
CA SER A 128 -0.68 18.94 1.66
C SER A 128 -2.08 19.14 2.24
N LYS A 129 -3.06 18.32 1.82
CA LYS A 129 -4.46 18.42 2.29
C LYS A 129 -4.62 17.97 3.74
N PHE A 130 -3.98 16.86 4.12
CA PHE A 130 -4.22 16.20 5.42
C PHE A 130 -3.08 16.35 6.41
N GLY A 131 -1.99 17.04 6.06
CA GLY A 131 -0.87 17.27 6.97
C GLY A 131 -0.32 15.96 7.54
N ARG A 132 -0.35 15.83 8.88
CA ARG A 132 0.17 14.63 9.56
C ARG A 132 -0.69 13.39 9.33
N GLN A 133 -2.00 13.56 9.17
CA GLN A 133 -2.95 12.45 8.97
C GLN A 133 -2.77 11.78 7.60
N ALA A 134 -2.13 12.45 6.64
CA ALA A 134 -1.86 11.90 5.30
C ALA A 134 -1.05 10.60 5.34
N GLU A 135 -0.19 10.42 6.35
CA GLU A 135 0.60 9.22 6.52
C GLU A 135 -0.28 7.98 6.68
N ALA A 136 -1.36 8.09 7.46
CA ALA A 136 -2.33 7.02 7.62
C ALA A 136 -3.10 6.74 6.33
N GLY A 137 -3.47 7.79 5.60
CA GLY A 137 -4.07 7.67 4.28
C GLY A 137 -3.19 6.94 3.27
N ILE A 138 -1.91 7.34 3.17
CA ILE A 138 -0.95 6.73 2.23
C ILE A 138 -0.70 5.27 2.62
N ALA A 139 -0.51 4.97 3.91
CA ALA A 139 -0.33 3.60 4.37
C ALA A 139 -1.52 2.71 4.00
N PHE A 140 -2.76 3.21 4.19
CA PHE A 140 -3.96 2.51 3.75
C PHE A 140 -4.01 2.28 2.24
N LEU A 141 -3.69 3.30 1.42
CA LEU A 141 -3.67 3.13 -0.03
C LEU A 141 -2.63 2.08 -0.45
N ILE A 142 -1.45 2.04 0.16
CA ILE A 142 -0.48 0.96 -0.10
C ILE A 142 -1.03 -0.40 0.34
N GLY A 143 -1.68 -0.48 1.49
CA GLY A 143 -2.36 -1.70 1.95
C GLY A 143 -3.44 -2.18 0.98
N HIS A 144 -4.20 -1.25 0.38
CA HIS A 144 -5.20 -1.52 -0.65
C HIS A 144 -4.55 -2.11 -1.91
N GLU A 145 -3.45 -1.50 -2.40
CA GLU A 145 -2.73 -2.04 -3.56
C GLU A 145 -2.12 -3.43 -3.28
N VAL A 146 -1.66 -3.70 -2.05
CA VAL A 146 -1.28 -5.06 -1.65
C VAL A 146 -2.51 -5.98 -1.58
N GLY A 147 -3.68 -5.48 -1.19
CA GLY A 147 -4.95 -6.20 -1.30
C GLY A 147 -5.23 -6.69 -2.73
N HIS A 148 -4.96 -5.87 -3.74
CA HIS A 148 -5.00 -6.32 -5.14
C HIS A 148 -3.94 -7.37 -5.46
N HIS A 149 -2.74 -7.27 -4.90
CA HIS A 149 -1.75 -8.34 -5.03
C HIS A 149 -2.28 -9.68 -4.49
N ILE A 150 -2.93 -9.68 -3.32
CA ILE A 150 -3.55 -10.88 -2.74
C ILE A 150 -4.70 -11.40 -3.62
N GLN A 151 -5.54 -10.51 -4.14
CA GLN A 151 -6.58 -10.85 -5.12
C GLN A 151 -5.99 -11.53 -6.37
N ASN A 152 -4.86 -11.02 -6.88
CA ASN A 152 -4.15 -11.60 -8.01
C ASN A 152 -3.67 -13.02 -7.73
N LEU A 153 -3.05 -13.26 -6.57
CA LEU A 153 -2.62 -14.60 -6.16
C LEU A 153 -3.81 -15.56 -6.01
N ASN A 154 -4.98 -15.05 -5.64
CA ASN A 154 -6.20 -15.82 -5.48
C ASN A 154 -7.03 -15.92 -6.77
N GLY A 155 -6.50 -15.47 -7.92
CA GLY A 155 -7.16 -15.57 -9.22
C GLY A 155 -8.35 -14.64 -9.42
N ARG A 156 -8.57 -13.67 -8.51
CA ARG A 156 -9.73 -12.77 -8.55
C ARG A 156 -9.72 -11.84 -9.77
N PHE A 157 -8.55 -11.48 -10.30
CA PHE A 157 -8.45 -10.73 -11.57
C PHE A 157 -9.07 -11.49 -12.75
N HIS A 158 -8.89 -12.81 -12.81
CA HIS A 158 -9.50 -13.64 -13.85
C HIS A 158 -11.02 -13.68 -13.69
N VAL A 159 -11.51 -13.85 -12.46
CA VAL A 159 -12.94 -13.82 -12.13
C VAL A 159 -13.56 -12.49 -12.53
N LEU A 160 -12.92 -11.37 -12.18
CA LEU A 160 -13.38 -10.03 -12.58
C LEU A 160 -13.43 -9.90 -14.11
N SER A 161 -12.36 -10.28 -14.81
CA SER A 161 -12.32 -10.22 -16.28
C SER A 161 -13.44 -11.03 -16.93
N GLN A 162 -13.72 -12.23 -16.42
CA GLN A 162 -14.80 -13.08 -16.92
C GLN A 162 -16.18 -12.48 -16.64
N ALA A 163 -16.38 -11.89 -15.45
CA ALA A 163 -17.63 -11.23 -15.09
C ALA A 163 -17.89 -10.00 -15.98
N LEU A 164 -16.87 -9.18 -16.23
CA LEU A 164 -16.94 -8.03 -17.13
C LEU A 164 -17.25 -8.43 -18.59
N TYR A 165 -16.70 -9.56 -19.05
CA TYR A 165 -16.99 -10.08 -20.38
C TYR A 165 -18.43 -10.61 -20.49
N SER A 166 -18.90 -11.31 -19.47
CA SER A 166 -20.20 -12.01 -19.50
C SER A 166 -21.39 -11.09 -19.23
N SER A 167 -21.18 -10.03 -18.45
CA SER A 167 -22.22 -9.09 -18.01
C SER A 167 -21.67 -7.65 -17.96
N PRO A 168 -21.34 -7.06 -19.12
CA PRO A 168 -20.74 -5.73 -19.20
C PRO A 168 -21.62 -4.63 -18.59
N GLU A 169 -22.94 -4.79 -18.62
CA GLU A 169 -23.92 -3.88 -17.99
C GLU A 169 -23.79 -3.82 -16.46
N ASN A 170 -23.34 -4.92 -15.84
CA ASN A 170 -23.08 -5.00 -14.40
C ASN A 170 -21.63 -4.65 -14.04
N GLY A 171 -20.81 -4.30 -15.04
CA GLY A 171 -19.38 -4.06 -14.87
C GLY A 171 -19.00 -3.08 -13.75
N PRO A 172 -19.66 -1.92 -13.63
CA PRO A 172 -19.38 -0.98 -12.55
C PRO A 172 -19.61 -1.58 -11.14
N ASP A 173 -20.57 -2.48 -10.96
CA ASP A 173 -20.80 -3.15 -9.69
C ASP A 173 -19.74 -4.20 -9.37
N TYR A 174 -19.34 -4.99 -10.38
CA TYR A 174 -18.25 -5.96 -10.20
C TYR A 174 -16.93 -5.30 -9.86
N VAL A 175 -16.59 -4.19 -10.53
CA VAL A 175 -15.39 -3.41 -10.20
C VAL A 175 -15.50 -2.87 -8.77
N ARG A 176 -16.63 -2.27 -8.38
CA ARG A 176 -16.83 -1.78 -7.01
C ARG A 176 -16.64 -2.86 -5.94
N ARG A 177 -17.20 -4.05 -6.15
CA ARG A 177 -17.00 -5.18 -5.23
C ARG A 177 -15.54 -5.59 -5.16
N PHE A 178 -14.85 -5.59 -6.29
CA PHE A 178 -13.42 -5.90 -6.36
C PHE A 178 -12.57 -4.89 -5.58
N GLU A 179 -12.83 -3.59 -5.76
CA GLU A 179 -12.15 -2.50 -5.05
C GLU A 179 -12.43 -2.53 -3.53
N LEU A 180 -13.69 -2.72 -3.14
CA LEU A 180 -14.07 -2.82 -1.72
C LEU A 180 -13.49 -4.06 -1.04
N GLN A 181 -13.24 -5.14 -1.78
CA GLN A 181 -12.55 -6.31 -1.24
C GLN A 181 -11.08 -5.96 -0.96
N ALA A 182 -10.42 -5.18 -1.81
CA ALA A 182 -9.05 -4.72 -1.55
C ALA A 182 -8.98 -3.81 -0.31
N ASP A 183 -9.97 -2.93 -0.09
CA ASP A 183 -10.09 -2.16 1.16
C ASP A 183 -10.24 -3.07 2.40
N CYS A 184 -11.06 -4.11 2.31
CA CYS A 184 -11.20 -5.06 3.40
C CYS A 184 -9.91 -5.83 3.67
N LEU A 185 -9.19 -6.26 2.63
CA LEU A 185 -7.90 -6.94 2.77
C LEU A 185 -6.84 -6.01 3.38
N ALA A 186 -6.85 -4.72 3.06
CA ALA A 186 -6.03 -3.73 3.76
C ALA A 186 -6.39 -3.67 5.26
N GLY A 187 -7.67 -3.76 5.60
CA GLY A 187 -8.14 -3.89 6.98
C GLY A 187 -7.59 -5.14 7.68
N VAL A 188 -7.63 -6.30 7.02
CA VAL A 188 -7.07 -7.56 7.57
C VAL A 188 -5.59 -7.40 7.90
N TRP A 189 -4.82 -6.78 7.01
CA TRP A 189 -3.42 -6.45 7.31
C TRP A 189 -3.30 -5.55 8.55
N ILE A 190 -4.10 -4.49 8.64
CA ILE A 190 -4.06 -3.57 9.79
C ILE A 190 -4.43 -4.26 11.10
N HIS A 191 -5.29 -5.28 11.10
CA HIS A 191 -5.59 -6.07 12.30
C HIS A 191 -4.35 -6.70 12.90
N ASP A 192 -3.51 -7.27 12.03
CA ASP A 192 -2.38 -8.13 12.38
C ASP A 192 -1.04 -7.40 12.39
N SER A 193 -1.02 -6.13 11.98
CA SER A 193 0.17 -5.30 11.91
C SER A 193 0.64 -4.84 13.30
N PRO A 194 1.82 -5.24 13.79
CA PRO A 194 2.37 -4.68 15.02
C PRO A 194 2.59 -3.17 14.93
N ALA A 195 3.01 -2.72 13.74
CA ALA A 195 3.36 -1.35 13.41
C ALA A 195 2.16 -0.38 13.38
N TRP A 196 0.97 -0.89 13.06
CA TRP A 196 -0.21 -0.07 12.77
C TRP A 196 -1.42 -0.43 13.67
N ALA A 197 -1.56 -1.67 14.15
CA ALA A 197 -2.61 -2.09 15.07
C ALA A 197 -2.42 -1.58 16.51
N SER A 198 -1.27 -1.02 16.86
CA SER A 198 -0.97 -0.61 18.24
C SER A 198 -1.23 0.87 18.53
N SER A 199 -1.59 1.67 17.52
CA SER A 199 -1.73 3.12 17.66
C SER A 199 -3.16 3.59 17.44
N ASP A 200 -3.81 4.05 18.52
CA ASP A 200 -5.16 4.63 18.44
C ASP A 200 -5.18 5.95 17.66
N GLN A 201 -4.09 6.73 17.73
CA GLN A 201 -3.96 7.94 16.93
C GLN A 201 -3.90 7.60 15.43
N PHE A 202 -3.14 6.57 15.05
CA PHE A 202 -3.08 6.15 13.66
C PHE A 202 -4.44 5.70 13.14
N ARG A 203 -5.20 4.94 13.95
CA ARG A 203 -6.58 4.55 13.61
C ARG A 203 -7.48 5.76 13.44
N ALA A 204 -7.41 6.73 14.35
CA ALA A 204 -8.21 7.95 14.26
C ALA A 204 -7.87 8.76 13.00
N ASP A 205 -6.58 8.94 12.71
CA ASP A 205 -6.08 9.62 11.51
C ASP A 205 -6.55 8.89 10.25
N LEU A 206 -6.44 7.56 10.21
CA LEU A 206 -6.89 6.74 9.09
C LEU A 206 -8.40 6.89 8.86
N LEU A 207 -9.21 6.81 9.92
CA LEU A 207 -10.67 6.96 9.79
C LEU A 207 -11.08 8.37 9.36
N ALA A 208 -10.33 9.39 9.78
CA ALA A 208 -10.53 10.76 9.31
C ALA A 208 -10.24 10.85 7.81
N VAL A 209 -9.14 10.26 7.36
CA VAL A 209 -8.78 10.26 5.93
C VAL A 209 -9.75 9.41 5.09
N LEU A 210 -10.17 8.23 5.56
CA LEU A 210 -11.14 7.37 4.86
C LEU A 210 -12.49 8.04 4.64
N THR A 211 -12.88 8.97 5.51
CA THR A 211 -14.09 9.78 5.34
C THR A 211 -13.99 10.71 4.13
N ASP A 212 -12.77 11.00 3.68
CA ASP A 212 -12.50 11.89 2.56
C ASP A 212 -11.92 11.19 1.31
N ILE A 213 -11.57 9.89 1.35
CA ILE A 213 -10.99 9.13 0.22
C ILE A 213 -12.04 8.21 -0.47
N GLY A 214 -13.29 8.65 -0.60
CA GLY A 214 -14.28 8.03 -1.48
C GLY A 214 -14.34 8.66 -2.88
N ASP A 215 -14.89 7.95 -3.86
CA ASP A 215 -15.16 8.52 -5.19
C ASP A 215 -16.13 9.73 -5.12
N ASP A 216 -16.93 9.79 -4.04
CA ASP A 216 -17.87 10.87 -3.71
C ASP A 216 -17.20 12.11 -3.06
N THR A 217 -15.98 11.99 -2.54
CA THR A 217 -15.33 13.04 -1.74
C THR A 217 -14.00 13.54 -2.33
N LEU A 218 -13.17 12.65 -2.92
CA LEU A 218 -11.88 13.01 -3.52
C LEU A 218 -12.01 13.75 -4.86
N LEU A 219 -13.09 13.51 -5.60
CA LEU A 219 -13.26 14.05 -6.96
C LEU A 219 -13.89 15.45 -7.00
N THR A 220 -14.09 16.11 -5.86
CA THR A 220 -14.87 17.36 -5.76
C THR A 220 -14.33 18.53 -6.59
N GLY A 221 -13.08 18.48 -7.08
CA GLY A 221 -12.44 19.56 -7.87
C GLY A 221 -11.98 19.23 -9.31
N GLN A 222 -12.25 18.04 -9.85
CA GLN A 222 -11.79 17.63 -11.19
C GLN A 222 -12.99 17.22 -12.09
N PRO A 223 -13.60 18.16 -12.84
CA PRO A 223 -14.83 17.92 -13.61
C PRO A 223 -14.71 16.78 -14.63
N GLU A 224 -13.55 16.64 -15.26
CA GLU A 224 -13.31 15.64 -16.32
C GLU A 224 -13.02 14.23 -15.75
N ALA A 225 -12.48 14.14 -14.52
CA ALA A 225 -12.26 12.88 -13.82
C ALA A 225 -13.54 12.34 -13.15
N LYS A 226 -14.47 13.23 -12.74
CA LYS A 226 -15.78 12.88 -12.15
C LYS A 226 -16.62 11.96 -13.06
N VAL A 227 -16.57 12.16 -14.38
CA VAL A 227 -17.49 11.44 -15.29
C VAL A 227 -17.01 10.02 -15.59
N ARG A 228 -15.70 9.72 -15.49
CA ARG A 228 -15.15 8.42 -15.91
C ARG A 228 -14.84 7.45 -14.76
N ARG A 229 -14.80 7.91 -13.51
CA ARG A 229 -14.36 7.09 -12.35
C ARG A 229 -15.31 7.05 -11.16
N VAL A 230 -16.36 7.88 -11.13
CA VAL A 230 -17.28 7.90 -9.98
C VAL A 230 -17.98 6.55 -9.82
N GLY A 231 -17.75 5.93 -8.67
CA GLY A 231 -18.44 4.72 -8.24
C GLY A 231 -17.71 3.42 -8.57
N LEU A 232 -16.45 3.47 -9.04
CA LEU A 232 -15.64 2.27 -9.28
C LEU A 232 -14.93 1.79 -8.01
N HIS A 233 -14.46 2.69 -7.15
CA HIS A 233 -13.83 2.32 -5.86
C HIS A 233 -14.85 2.27 -4.71
N GLY A 234 -16.02 2.90 -4.91
CA GLY A 234 -17.08 2.99 -3.90
C GLY A 234 -17.11 4.32 -3.18
N THR A 235 -18.18 4.55 -2.40
CA THR A 235 -18.32 5.74 -1.55
C THR A 235 -17.40 5.66 -0.35
N ALA A 236 -17.06 6.80 0.24
CA ALA A 236 -16.27 6.86 1.47
C ALA A 236 -16.87 5.97 2.58
N GLU A 237 -18.20 5.90 2.67
CA GLU A 237 -18.91 5.03 3.61
C GLU A 237 -18.66 3.54 3.32
N GLN A 238 -18.79 3.11 2.07
CA GLN A 238 -18.56 1.71 1.67
C GLN A 238 -17.12 1.30 1.95
N ARG A 239 -16.16 2.15 1.53
CA ARG A 239 -14.73 1.93 1.74
C ARG A 239 -14.39 1.77 3.22
N LYS A 240 -14.88 2.71 4.05
CA LYS A 240 -14.71 2.66 5.50
C LYS A 240 -15.34 1.41 6.12
N ARG A 241 -16.54 1.03 5.68
CA ARG A 241 -17.25 -0.16 6.17
C ARG A 241 -16.44 -1.43 5.92
N TRP A 242 -15.96 -1.63 4.70
CA TRP A 242 -15.19 -2.83 4.34
C TRP A 242 -13.82 -2.86 4.97
N PHE A 243 -13.12 -1.72 4.99
CA PHE A 243 -11.87 -1.60 5.73
C PHE A 243 -12.05 -2.01 7.20
N LEU A 244 -13.06 -1.45 7.89
CA LEU A 244 -13.34 -1.78 9.29
C LEU A 244 -13.70 -3.26 9.49
N ARG A 245 -14.44 -3.87 8.56
CA ARG A 245 -14.78 -5.29 8.62
C ARG A 245 -13.53 -6.18 8.60
N GLY A 246 -12.57 -5.87 7.73
CA GLY A 246 -11.27 -6.55 7.72
C GLY A 246 -10.48 -6.30 9.01
N ALA A 247 -10.40 -5.04 9.43
CA ALA A 247 -9.65 -4.63 10.62
C ALA A 247 -10.20 -5.21 11.93
N GLN A 248 -11.50 -5.46 12.01
CA GLN A 248 -12.12 -6.08 13.19
C GLN A 248 -11.97 -7.60 13.17
N SER A 249 -12.07 -8.23 12.00
CA SER A 249 -12.06 -9.69 11.91
C SER A 249 -10.67 -10.30 11.89
N GLY A 250 -9.69 -9.64 11.26
CA GLY A 250 -8.39 -10.24 10.95
C GLY A 250 -8.48 -11.45 9.99
N ASN A 251 -9.66 -11.76 9.44
CA ASN A 251 -9.89 -12.93 8.61
C ASN A 251 -10.16 -12.50 7.15
N PRO A 252 -9.32 -12.89 6.18
CA PRO A 252 -9.54 -12.64 4.76
C PRO A 252 -10.90 -13.13 4.22
N GLU A 253 -11.47 -14.19 4.80
CA GLU A 253 -12.78 -14.73 4.40
C GLU A 253 -13.93 -13.77 4.73
N ALA A 254 -13.74 -12.86 5.68
CA ALA A 254 -14.73 -11.82 5.96
C ALA A 254 -14.85 -10.81 4.80
N CYS A 255 -13.91 -10.79 3.86
CA CYS A 255 -13.84 -9.86 2.73
C CYS A 255 -14.60 -10.33 1.48
N ASP A 256 -15.64 -11.15 1.64
CA ASP A 256 -16.51 -11.55 0.53
C ASP A 256 -17.53 -10.45 0.17
N THR A 257 -17.07 -9.49 -0.63
CA THR A 257 -17.92 -8.42 -1.19
C THR A 257 -18.87 -8.90 -2.28
N PHE A 258 -18.64 -10.07 -2.86
CA PHE A 258 -19.47 -10.63 -3.92
C PHE A 258 -20.67 -11.40 -3.36
N GLY A 259 -20.55 -11.92 -2.13
CA GLY A 259 -21.62 -12.65 -1.44
C GLY A 259 -22.69 -11.80 -0.76
N VAL A 260 -22.58 -10.46 -0.76
CA VAL A 260 -23.57 -9.57 -0.12
C VAL A 260 -24.51 -8.90 -1.14
N PRO A 261 -25.77 -8.58 -0.79
CA PRO A 261 -26.67 -7.87 -1.71
C PRO A 261 -26.14 -6.50 -2.12
N GLN A 262 -25.64 -5.73 -1.15
CA GLN A 262 -25.10 -4.38 -1.30
C GLN A 262 -23.76 -4.32 -0.57
N PRO A 263 -22.63 -4.17 -1.28
CA PRO A 263 -21.32 -4.00 -0.65
C PRO A 263 -21.20 -2.58 -0.09
#